data_AF-A0A433TPN4-F1
#
_entry.id   AF-A0A433TPN4-F1
#
_cell.length_a   1.000
_cell.length_b   1.000
_cell.length_c   1.000
_cell.angle_alpha   90.00
_cell.angle_beta   90.00
_cell.angle_gamma   90.00
#
_symmetry.space_group_name_H-M   'P 1'
#
loop_
_entity.id
_entity.type
_entity.pdbx_description
1 polymer ?
#
loop_
_entity_poly.entity_id
_entity_poly.type
_entity_poly.pdbx_seq_one_letter_code
_entity_poly.pdbx_strand_id
1 'polypeptide(L)'
;MVGFFVQRELQTIPDWELHCSMASEAEANIERFKSENHSAFIVGYTGEVGKALVHDLNQLKIFKRVVLIGRRRIHLHVGPEFEQKVINFDHLDNHRDLFSGLDVGFCCLGTTTGKSGTGQVEEALKLMRFDRLSIYRPGMLLCKRDETRMLELVAGSILQPIHYLFPTAISAPVEVVARAMINHVLLPLGSEPNWTLYNNKALHLASGLSTGCRK
;
A
#
# COMPACT_ATOMS: atom_id res chain seq x y z
N MET A 1 -20.85 -16.40 37.62
CA MET A 1 -19.63 -17.18 37.32
C MET A 1 -19.10 -16.69 35.97
N VAL A 2 -18.54 -15.48 35.99
CA VAL A 2 -17.11 -15.14 35.77
C VAL A 2 -16.67 -15.27 34.31
N GLY A 3 -17.00 -14.26 33.50
CA GLY A 3 -16.25 -13.95 32.28
C GLY A 3 -15.18 -12.93 32.66
N PHE A 4 -13.93 -13.36 32.79
CA PHE A 4 -12.80 -12.48 33.04
C PHE A 4 -12.62 -11.55 31.83
N PHE A 5 -13.03 -10.29 32.00
CA PHE A 5 -12.48 -9.17 31.25
C PHE A 5 -11.02 -9.00 31.68
N VAL A 6 -10.08 -9.31 30.78
CA VAL A 6 -8.74 -8.72 30.82
C VAL A 6 -8.69 -7.67 29.72
N GLN A 7 -9.33 -6.54 30.01
CA GLN A 7 -9.06 -5.26 29.39
C GLN A 7 -7.70 -4.81 29.94
N ARG A 8 -6.60 -5.30 29.37
CA ARG A 8 -5.28 -4.73 29.59
C ARG A 8 -4.99 -3.74 28.47
N GLU A 9 -5.17 -2.47 28.80
CA GLU A 9 -4.39 -1.31 28.32
C GLU A 9 -3.43 -1.60 27.16
N LEU A 10 -3.97 -1.63 25.93
CA LEU A 10 -3.20 -1.13 24.80
C LEU A 10 -3.20 0.39 24.93
N GLN A 11 -2.00 0.94 24.96
CA GLN A 11 -1.65 2.29 25.38
C GLN A 11 -2.55 3.36 24.76
N THR A 12 -2.82 4.38 25.57
CA THR A 12 -3.71 5.54 25.41
C THR A 12 -3.26 6.53 24.32
N ILE A 13 -2.85 6.03 23.16
CA ILE A 13 -2.47 6.84 22.01
C ILE A 13 -3.65 6.76 21.04
N PRO A 14 -4.35 7.87 20.77
CA PRO A 14 -5.45 7.84 19.81
C PRO A 14 -4.90 7.43 18.43
N ASP A 15 -5.65 6.60 17.69
CA ASP A 15 -5.32 5.98 16.39
C ASP A 15 -4.60 6.92 15.38
N TRP A 16 -4.84 8.23 15.49
CA TRP A 16 -4.18 9.26 14.68
C TRP A 16 -2.73 9.57 15.08
N GLU A 17 -2.36 9.53 16.36
CA GLU A 17 -0.99 9.74 16.83
C GLU A 17 -0.08 8.57 16.43
N LEU A 18 -0.59 7.33 16.54
CA LEU A 18 0.11 6.12 16.11
C LEU A 18 0.45 6.18 14.61
N HIS A 19 -0.54 6.52 13.77
CA HIS A 19 -0.33 6.58 12.32
C HIS A 19 0.46 7.81 11.86
N CYS A 20 0.41 8.93 12.58
CA CYS A 20 1.25 10.10 12.26
C CYS A 20 2.72 9.90 12.61
N SER A 21 3.05 9.19 13.69
CA SER A 21 4.45 8.88 14.03
C SER A 21 5.07 7.85 13.09
N MET A 22 4.25 7.02 12.43
CA MET A 22 4.72 5.98 11.50
C MET A 22 5.54 6.53 10.32
N ALA A 23 5.21 7.71 9.79
CA ALA A 23 5.98 8.29 8.69
C ALA A 23 7.40 8.68 9.16
N SER A 24 7.50 9.37 10.29
CA SER A 24 8.80 9.72 10.89
C SER A 24 9.60 8.50 11.34
N GLU A 25 8.93 7.47 11.86
CA GLU A 25 9.58 6.23 12.27
C GLU A 25 10.07 5.43 11.06
N ALA A 26 9.30 5.39 9.98
CA ALA A 26 9.71 4.77 8.73
C ALA A 26 10.97 5.46 8.17
N GLU A 27 11.01 6.79 8.15
CA GLU A 27 12.18 7.57 7.73
C GLU A 27 13.42 7.24 8.57
N ALA A 28 13.28 7.16 9.89
CA ALA A 28 14.38 6.79 10.79
C ALA A 28 14.90 5.37 10.56
N ASN A 29 14.07 4.46 10.04
CA ASN A 29 14.43 3.07 9.78
C ASN A 29 15.01 2.81 8.37
N ILE A 30 15.03 3.80 7.48
CA ILE A 30 15.50 3.61 6.08
C ILE A 30 16.90 3.02 6.01
N GLU A 31 17.85 3.56 6.77
CA GLU A 31 19.24 3.11 6.72
C GLU A 31 19.43 1.70 7.28
N ARG A 32 18.67 1.36 8.34
CA ARG A 32 18.62 -0.01 8.87
C ARG A 32 18.12 -0.97 7.79
N PHE A 33 16.99 -0.66 7.18
CA PHE A 33 16.35 -1.50 6.17
C PHE A 33 17.25 -1.72 4.93
N LYS A 34 17.95 -0.66 4.48
CA LYS A 34 18.93 -0.78 3.39
C LYS A 34 20.06 -1.76 3.73
N SER A 35 20.55 -1.74 4.96
CA SER A 35 21.64 -2.64 5.41
C SER A 35 21.22 -4.12 5.45
N GLU A 36 19.93 -4.39 5.63
CA GLU A 36 19.34 -5.73 5.65
C GLU A 36 19.26 -6.36 4.24
N ASN A 37 19.52 -5.59 3.18
CA ASN A 37 19.64 -6.08 1.79
C ASN A 37 18.40 -6.83 1.26
N HIS A 38 17.22 -6.43 1.70
CA HIS A 38 15.98 -7.06 1.31
C HIS A 38 15.73 -7.01 -0.20
N SER A 39 15.06 -8.05 -0.71
CA SER A 39 14.56 -8.15 -2.07
C SER A 39 13.03 -8.11 -2.08
N ALA A 40 12.46 -7.43 -3.08
CA ALA A 40 11.02 -7.31 -3.25
C ALA A 40 10.51 -7.84 -4.59
N PHE A 41 9.22 -8.17 -4.67
CA PHE A 41 8.49 -8.22 -5.93
C PHE A 41 7.29 -7.27 -5.93
N ILE A 42 6.92 -6.84 -7.14
CA ILE A 42 5.74 -6.01 -7.38
C ILE A 42 4.91 -6.63 -8.49
N VAL A 43 3.67 -6.96 -8.19
CA VAL A 43 2.68 -7.38 -9.18
C VAL A 43 1.70 -6.23 -9.42
N GLY A 44 1.26 -6.03 -10.67
CA GLY A 44 0.37 -4.92 -11.01
C GLY A 44 1.06 -3.56 -11.09
N TYR A 45 2.38 -3.55 -11.29
CA TYR A 45 3.20 -2.33 -11.40
C TYR A 45 2.80 -1.41 -12.58
N THR A 46 2.02 -1.90 -13.54
CA THR A 46 1.48 -1.09 -14.65
C THR A 46 0.21 -0.32 -14.29
N GLY A 47 -0.42 -0.61 -13.15
CA GLY A 47 -1.58 0.13 -12.63
C GLY A 47 -1.19 1.49 -12.06
N GLU A 48 -2.16 2.35 -11.75
CA GLU A 48 -1.86 3.72 -11.28
C GLU A 48 -1.17 3.73 -9.91
N VAL A 49 -1.61 2.91 -8.95
CA VAL A 49 -0.90 2.71 -7.66
C VAL A 49 0.46 2.06 -7.88
N GLY A 50 0.53 1.03 -8.74
CA GLY A 50 1.78 0.33 -9.03
C GLY A 50 2.86 1.22 -9.65
N LYS A 51 2.47 2.15 -10.53
CA LYS A 51 3.38 3.16 -11.11
C LYS A 51 3.93 4.10 -10.04
N ALA A 52 3.05 4.61 -9.16
CA ALA A 52 3.46 5.48 -8.07
C ALA A 52 4.43 4.75 -7.12
N LEU A 53 4.14 3.50 -6.78
CA LEU A 53 5.01 2.67 -5.94
C LEU A 53 6.38 2.44 -6.58
N VAL A 54 6.44 2.06 -7.87
CA VAL A 54 7.72 1.88 -8.57
C VAL A 54 8.52 3.17 -8.64
N HIS A 55 7.85 4.30 -8.89
CA HIS A 55 8.48 5.61 -8.92
C HIS A 55 9.15 5.94 -7.58
N ASP A 56 8.42 5.80 -6.47
CA ASP A 56 8.93 6.10 -5.13
C ASP A 56 10.06 5.15 -4.72
N LEU A 57 9.93 3.84 -4.99
CA LEU A 57 10.97 2.86 -4.69
C LEU A 57 12.27 3.11 -5.48
N ASN A 58 12.14 3.54 -6.74
CA ASN A 58 13.30 3.88 -7.59
C ASN A 58 14.05 5.13 -7.10
N GLN A 59 13.36 6.04 -6.41
CA GLN A 59 13.99 7.18 -5.77
C GLN A 59 14.66 6.81 -4.44
N LEU A 60 13.96 6.03 -3.62
CA LEU A 60 14.41 5.70 -2.26
C LEU A 60 15.53 4.65 -2.23
N LYS A 61 15.59 3.76 -3.23
CA LYS A 61 16.61 2.71 -3.38
C LYS A 61 16.79 1.87 -2.10
N ILE A 62 15.68 1.53 -1.47
CA ILE A 62 15.65 0.80 -0.19
C ILE A 62 15.81 -0.71 -0.34
N PHE A 63 15.59 -1.26 -1.54
CA PHE A 63 15.75 -2.67 -1.83
C PHE A 63 17.02 -2.92 -2.64
N LYS A 64 17.69 -4.04 -2.35
CA LYS A 64 18.82 -4.51 -3.15
C LYS A 64 18.38 -4.96 -4.54
N ARG A 65 17.19 -5.54 -4.64
CA ARG A 65 16.61 -6.08 -5.88
C ARG A 65 15.09 -5.97 -5.84
N VAL A 66 14.50 -5.54 -6.95
CA VAL A 66 13.04 -5.44 -7.12
C VAL A 66 12.61 -6.16 -8.39
N VAL A 67 11.79 -7.20 -8.26
CA VAL A 67 11.27 -7.99 -9.37
C VAL A 67 9.87 -7.50 -9.74
N LEU A 68 9.74 -6.88 -10.91
CA LEU A 68 8.47 -6.44 -11.48
C LEU A 68 7.84 -7.60 -12.26
N ILE A 69 6.73 -8.13 -11.75
CA ILE A 69 6.04 -9.29 -12.29
C ILE A 69 4.78 -8.84 -13.05
N GLY A 70 4.73 -9.16 -14.34
CA GLY A 70 3.64 -8.73 -15.21
C GLY A 70 3.38 -9.69 -16.36
N ARG A 71 2.32 -9.44 -17.12
CA ARG A 71 1.94 -10.23 -18.30
C ARG A 71 2.72 -9.85 -19.56
N ARG A 72 3.31 -8.65 -19.58
CA ARG A 72 3.99 -8.04 -20.73
C ARG A 72 5.12 -7.15 -20.22
N ARG A 73 6.22 -7.06 -20.96
CA ARG A 73 7.28 -6.08 -20.69
C ARG A 73 6.82 -4.70 -21.12
N ILE A 74 7.20 -3.69 -20.35
CA ILE A 74 7.01 -2.29 -20.71
C ILE A 74 8.34 -1.54 -20.55
N HIS A 75 8.51 -0.46 -21.29
CA HIS A 75 9.67 0.41 -21.09
C HIS A 75 9.46 1.25 -19.82
N LEU A 76 10.40 1.15 -18.88
CA LEU A 76 10.38 1.87 -17.61
C LEU A 76 11.74 2.52 -17.39
N HIS A 77 11.74 3.76 -16.93
CA HIS A 77 12.94 4.48 -16.50
C HIS A 77 13.19 4.16 -15.03
N VAL A 78 13.83 3.01 -14.78
CA VAL A 78 14.15 2.49 -13.44
C VAL A 78 15.62 2.10 -13.36
N GLY A 79 16.15 2.06 -12.14
CA GLY A 79 17.54 1.69 -11.86
C GLY A 79 17.86 0.21 -12.12
N PRO A 80 19.14 -0.17 -12.07
CA PRO A 80 19.62 -1.53 -12.33
C PRO A 80 19.13 -2.58 -11.32
N GLU A 81 18.64 -2.16 -10.16
CA GLU A 81 18.04 -3.03 -9.14
C GLU A 81 16.67 -3.60 -9.57
N PHE A 82 16.05 -3.02 -10.60
CA PHE A 82 14.75 -3.45 -11.11
C PHE A 82 14.87 -4.45 -12.26
N GLU A 83 14.19 -5.59 -12.11
CA GLU A 83 14.11 -6.62 -13.14
C GLU A 83 12.66 -6.87 -13.56
N GLN A 84 12.36 -6.90 -14.85
CA GLN A 84 11.03 -7.27 -15.35
C GLN A 84 10.94 -8.75 -15.73
N LYS A 85 10.09 -9.48 -15.03
CA LYS A 85 9.73 -10.88 -15.33
C LYS A 85 8.33 -10.94 -15.92
N VAL A 86 8.24 -11.47 -17.15
CA VAL A 86 6.96 -11.75 -17.79
C VAL A 86 6.55 -13.17 -17.44
N ILE A 87 5.36 -13.30 -16.87
CA ILE A 87 4.78 -14.59 -16.52
C ILE A 87 3.40 -14.74 -17.14
N ASN A 88 3.05 -15.99 -17.42
CA ASN A 88 1.65 -16.35 -17.64
C ASN A 88 1.02 -16.67 -16.27
N PHE A 89 0.07 -15.84 -15.84
CA PHE A 89 -0.61 -16.03 -14.54
C PHE A 89 -1.50 -17.27 -14.52
N ASP A 90 -1.89 -17.80 -15.69
CA ASP A 90 -2.68 -19.03 -15.80
C ASP A 90 -1.89 -20.28 -15.38
N HIS A 91 -0.55 -20.18 -15.32
CA HIS A 91 0.36 -21.27 -14.96
C HIS A 91 1.40 -20.84 -13.91
N LEU A 92 0.94 -20.25 -12.80
CA LEU A 92 1.80 -19.75 -11.73
C LEU A 92 2.67 -20.85 -11.07
N ASP A 93 2.21 -22.10 -11.06
CA ASP A 93 2.95 -23.23 -10.48
C ASP A 93 4.31 -23.48 -11.14
N ASN A 94 4.44 -23.17 -12.44
CA ASN A 94 5.70 -23.31 -13.18
C ASN A 94 6.70 -22.18 -12.86
N HIS A 95 6.31 -21.24 -12.01
CA HIS A 95 7.04 -20.02 -11.72
C HIS A 95 7.27 -19.81 -10.22
N ARG A 96 7.09 -20.85 -9.39
CA ARG A 96 7.33 -20.80 -7.93
C ARG A 96 8.73 -20.31 -7.59
N ASP A 97 9.73 -20.71 -8.39
CA ASP A 97 11.13 -20.30 -8.22
C ASP A 97 11.35 -18.79 -8.36
N LEU A 98 10.44 -18.06 -9.04
CA LEU A 98 10.53 -16.60 -9.14
C LEU A 98 10.29 -15.91 -7.80
N PHE A 99 9.54 -16.54 -6.91
CA PHE A 99 9.21 -16.01 -5.59
C PHE A 99 10.20 -16.47 -4.51
N SER A 100 11.10 -17.39 -4.84
CA SER A 100 12.14 -17.86 -3.92
C SER A 100 13.18 -16.76 -3.65
N GLY A 101 13.51 -16.55 -2.37
CA GLY A 101 14.48 -15.54 -1.96
C GLY A 101 14.01 -14.09 -2.13
N LEU A 102 12.69 -13.87 -2.04
CA LEU A 102 12.08 -12.55 -1.94
C LEU A 102 11.50 -12.36 -0.55
N ASP A 103 11.78 -11.21 0.05
CA ASP A 103 11.40 -10.91 1.43
C ASP A 103 10.07 -10.15 1.49
N VAL A 104 9.84 -9.25 0.51
CA VAL A 104 8.69 -8.34 0.52
C VAL A 104 7.89 -8.46 -0.79
N GLY A 105 6.57 -8.60 -0.66
CA GLY A 105 5.65 -8.66 -1.79
C GLY A 105 4.67 -7.50 -1.83
N PHE A 106 4.59 -6.80 -2.96
CA PHE A 106 3.57 -5.80 -3.22
C PHE A 106 2.59 -6.30 -4.29
N CYS A 107 1.32 -6.39 -3.94
CA CYS A 107 0.25 -6.73 -4.87
C CYS A 107 -0.62 -5.51 -5.16
N CYS A 108 -0.42 -4.90 -6.33
CA CYS A 108 -1.22 -3.77 -6.83
C CYS A 108 -2.16 -4.23 -7.97
N LEU A 109 -2.50 -5.52 -8.02
CA LEU A 109 -3.47 -6.03 -8.98
C LEU A 109 -4.87 -5.53 -8.60
N GLY A 110 -5.40 -4.62 -9.40
CA GLY A 110 -6.77 -4.14 -9.27
C GLY A 110 -7.63 -4.59 -10.45
N THR A 111 -8.83 -5.07 -10.16
CA THR A 111 -9.94 -5.10 -11.12
C THR A 111 -10.69 -3.77 -11.01
N THR A 112 -10.92 -3.08 -12.12
CA THR A 112 -11.89 -1.98 -12.16
C THR A 112 -13.22 -2.51 -11.62
N THR A 113 -13.78 -1.82 -10.65
CA THR A 113 -14.98 -2.13 -9.88
C THR A 113 -16.04 -2.91 -10.68
N GLY A 114 -16.38 -4.13 -10.24
CA GLY A 114 -17.60 -4.81 -10.72
C GLY A 114 -17.63 -6.32 -10.68
N LYS A 115 -16.50 -7.04 -10.72
CA LYS A 115 -16.52 -8.51 -10.78
C LYS A 115 -15.24 -9.11 -10.18
N SER A 116 -15.22 -9.40 -8.87
CA SER A 116 -14.48 -10.53 -8.26
C SER A 116 -14.12 -10.28 -6.78
N GLY A 117 -14.59 -11.16 -5.90
CA GLY A 117 -13.80 -11.82 -4.87
C GLY A 117 -12.98 -11.06 -3.81
N THR A 118 -12.96 -9.72 -3.72
CA THR A 118 -12.04 -9.00 -2.81
C THR A 118 -12.07 -9.54 -1.38
N GLY A 119 -13.26 -9.81 -0.82
CA GLY A 119 -13.39 -10.43 0.49
C GLY A 119 -12.86 -11.87 0.57
N GLN A 120 -13.08 -12.69 -0.46
CA GLN A 120 -12.59 -14.09 -0.48
C GLN A 120 -11.05 -14.14 -0.56
N VAL A 121 -10.46 -13.22 -1.33
CA VAL A 121 -8.99 -13.11 -1.45
C VAL A 121 -8.38 -12.64 -0.14
N GLU A 122 -8.98 -11.66 0.53
CA GLU A 122 -8.51 -11.20 1.83
C GLU A 122 -8.55 -12.30 2.89
N GLU A 123 -9.64 -13.07 2.96
CA GLU A 123 -9.72 -14.20 3.90
C GLU A 123 -8.70 -15.30 3.56
N ALA A 124 -8.50 -15.60 2.26
CA ALA A 124 -7.46 -16.55 1.84
C ALA A 124 -6.05 -16.08 2.21
N LEU A 125 -5.76 -14.77 2.08
CA LEU A 125 -4.46 -14.19 2.44
C LEU A 125 -4.19 -14.32 3.95
N LYS A 126 -5.20 -14.10 4.80
CA LYS A 126 -5.07 -14.24 6.26
C LYS A 126 -4.71 -15.67 6.68
N LEU A 127 -5.16 -16.67 5.92
CA LEU A 127 -4.85 -18.08 6.18
C LEU A 127 -3.40 -18.46 5.81
N MET A 128 -2.73 -17.69 4.93
CA MET A 128 -1.38 -17.99 4.47
C MET A 128 -0.27 -17.67 5.49
N ARG A 129 -0.61 -17.14 6.67
CA ARG A 129 0.29 -16.91 7.82
C ARG A 129 1.64 -16.26 7.45
N PHE A 130 1.62 -15.18 6.68
CA PHE A 130 2.80 -14.34 6.47
C PHE A 130 3.30 -13.77 7.80
N ASP A 131 4.61 -13.47 7.90
CA ASP A 131 5.17 -12.78 9.07
C ASP A 131 4.52 -11.41 9.28
N ARG A 132 4.14 -10.76 8.17
CA ARG A 132 3.33 -9.55 8.14
C ARG A 132 2.48 -9.52 6.87
N LEU A 133 1.18 -9.28 7.03
CA LEU A 133 0.23 -9.06 5.95
C LEU A 133 -0.47 -7.70 6.12
N SER A 134 -0.15 -6.73 5.27
CA SER A 134 -0.84 -5.44 5.25
C SER A 134 -1.89 -5.40 4.14
N ILE A 135 -3.16 -5.25 4.50
CA ILE A 135 -4.28 -5.14 3.56
C ILE A 135 -4.73 -3.68 3.50
N TYR A 136 -4.84 -3.11 2.30
CA TYR A 136 -5.18 -1.71 2.09
C TYR A 136 -6.53 -1.56 1.40
N ARG A 137 -7.46 -0.84 2.05
CA ARG A 137 -8.78 -0.50 1.52
C ARG A 137 -8.88 1.02 1.31
N PRO A 138 -8.28 1.55 0.23
CA PRO A 138 -8.44 2.95 -0.11
C PRO A 138 -9.90 3.26 -0.50
N GLY A 139 -10.28 4.53 -0.35
CA GLY A 139 -11.49 5.07 -0.97
C GLY A 139 -11.32 5.20 -2.49
N MET A 140 -12.04 6.13 -3.11
CA MET A 140 -11.88 6.39 -4.54
C MET A 140 -10.48 6.89 -4.86
N LEU A 141 -9.75 6.18 -5.73
CA LEU A 141 -8.41 6.57 -6.13
C LEU A 141 -8.48 7.82 -7.01
N LEU A 142 -7.83 8.90 -6.58
CA LEU A 142 -7.68 10.10 -7.40
C LEU A 142 -6.46 9.93 -8.29
N CYS A 143 -6.71 9.83 -9.59
CA CYS A 143 -5.67 9.88 -10.60
C CYS A 143 -5.65 11.29 -11.20
N LYS A 144 -4.47 11.89 -11.38
CA LYS A 144 -4.31 13.21 -12.04
C LYS A 144 -4.93 13.29 -13.44
N ARG A 145 -5.30 12.16 -14.06
CA ARG A 145 -6.01 12.10 -15.34
C ARG A 145 -7.52 12.36 -15.25
N ASP A 146 -8.15 12.24 -14.08
CA ASP A 146 -9.59 12.40 -13.91
C ASP A 146 -10.02 13.82 -13.52
N GLU A 147 -9.09 14.75 -13.30
CA GLU A 147 -9.43 16.14 -12.95
C GLU A 147 -10.32 16.80 -14.01
N THR A 148 -10.12 16.55 -15.31
CA THR A 148 -10.94 17.17 -16.37
C THR A 148 -12.36 16.61 -16.46
N ARG A 149 -12.56 15.29 -16.26
CA ARG A 149 -13.89 14.64 -16.30
C ARG A 149 -14.69 14.83 -15.01
N MET A 150 -14.01 14.83 -13.86
CA MET A 150 -14.65 15.09 -12.56
C MET A 150 -15.02 16.56 -12.41
N LEU A 151 -14.21 17.52 -12.91
CA LEU A 151 -14.64 18.93 -12.93
C LEU A 151 -15.81 19.16 -13.90
N GLU A 152 -15.87 18.48 -15.05
CA GLU A 152 -17.02 18.59 -15.98
C GLU A 152 -18.33 18.06 -15.36
N LEU A 153 -18.27 16.97 -14.58
CA LEU A 153 -19.45 16.40 -13.90
C LEU A 153 -19.86 17.17 -12.64
N VAL A 154 -18.90 17.69 -11.88
CA VAL A 154 -19.16 18.43 -10.63
C VAL A 154 -19.51 19.91 -10.90
N ALA A 155 -19.09 20.48 -12.03
CA ALA A 155 -19.53 21.82 -12.47
C ALA A 155 -21.04 21.88 -12.78
N GLY A 156 -21.68 20.74 -13.04
CA GLY A 156 -23.11 20.67 -13.38
C GLY A 156 -24.07 20.47 -12.21
N SER A 157 -23.62 20.31 -10.96
CA SER A 157 -24.55 19.97 -9.85
C SER A 157 -24.11 20.44 -8.46
N ILE A 158 -25.13 20.80 -7.66
CA ILE A 158 -25.22 21.47 -6.34
C ILE A 158 -24.28 20.99 -5.19
N LEU A 159 -23.35 20.07 -5.44
CA LEU A 159 -22.53 19.38 -4.42
C LEU A 159 -21.24 20.11 -3.97
N GLN A 160 -20.93 21.28 -4.53
CA GLN A 160 -19.72 22.06 -4.19
C GLN A 160 -19.48 22.27 -2.67
N PRO A 161 -20.49 22.52 -1.81
CA PRO A 161 -20.24 22.75 -0.38
C PRO A 161 -19.77 21.50 0.38
N ILE A 162 -20.18 20.30 -0.04
CA ILE A 162 -19.94 19.03 0.69
C ILE A 162 -18.54 18.49 0.42
N HIS A 163 -18.02 18.69 -0.80
CA HIS A 163 -16.64 18.32 -1.15
C HIS A 163 -15.61 19.14 -0.36
N TYR A 164 -15.89 20.42 -0.12
CA TYR A 164 -15.03 21.30 0.69
C TYR A 164 -14.95 20.84 2.16
N LEU A 165 -16.02 20.27 2.69
CA LEU A 165 -16.10 19.91 4.11
C LEU A 165 -15.42 18.57 4.47
N PHE A 166 -15.33 17.60 3.54
CA PHE A 166 -14.78 16.25 3.82
C PHE A 166 -13.90 15.65 2.69
N PRO A 167 -12.81 16.30 2.26
CA PRO A 167 -12.01 15.86 1.10
C PRO A 167 -11.30 14.50 1.29
N THR A 168 -10.88 14.16 2.52
CA THR A 168 -10.12 12.93 2.84
C THR A 168 -11.00 11.73 3.15
N ALA A 169 -12.32 11.90 3.31
CA ALA A 169 -13.22 10.80 3.65
C ALA A 169 -13.57 9.93 2.43
N ILE A 170 -13.52 10.49 1.22
CA ILE A 170 -14.05 9.86 0.00
C ILE A 170 -12.94 9.41 -0.93
N SER A 171 -11.75 10.03 -0.84
CA SER A 171 -10.73 9.93 -1.87
C SER A 171 -9.33 9.68 -1.29
N ALA A 172 -8.49 8.95 -2.02
CA ALA A 172 -7.08 8.78 -1.72
C ALA A 172 -6.24 8.97 -3.00
N PRO A 173 -5.32 9.95 -3.02
CA PRO A 173 -4.32 10.03 -4.07
C PRO A 173 -3.50 8.73 -4.14
N VAL A 174 -3.14 8.30 -5.35
CA VAL A 174 -2.34 7.08 -5.56
C VAL A 174 -0.98 7.17 -4.86
N GLU A 175 -0.42 8.37 -4.76
CA GLU A 175 0.83 8.68 -4.06
C GLU A 175 0.72 8.44 -2.55
N VAL A 176 -0.43 8.74 -1.93
CA VAL A 176 -0.68 8.49 -0.51
C VAL A 176 -0.66 6.99 -0.22
N VAL A 177 -1.31 6.19 -1.08
CA VAL A 177 -1.34 4.74 -0.94
C VAL A 177 0.05 4.14 -1.11
N ALA A 178 0.78 4.53 -2.16
CA ALA A 178 2.14 4.07 -2.40
C ALA A 178 3.09 4.41 -1.23
N ARG A 179 3.02 5.64 -0.72
CA ARG A 179 3.85 6.09 0.40
C ARG A 179 3.54 5.33 1.68
N ALA A 180 2.25 5.13 2.00
CA ALA A 180 1.86 4.34 3.16
C ALA A 180 2.35 2.87 3.07
N MET A 181 2.30 2.27 1.87
CA MET A 181 2.85 0.92 1.64
C MET A 181 4.34 0.84 1.93
N ILE A 182 5.12 1.83 1.47
CA ILE A 182 6.56 1.90 1.72
C ILE A 182 6.85 2.09 3.21
N ASN A 183 6.15 3.03 3.86
CA ASN A 183 6.37 3.32 5.28
C ASN A 183 6.15 2.07 6.14
N HIS A 184 5.11 1.28 5.87
CA HIS A 184 4.85 0.04 6.63
C HIS A 184 5.94 -1.02 6.47
N VAL A 185 6.60 -1.08 5.32
CA VAL A 185 7.69 -2.02 5.10
C VAL A 185 8.93 -1.63 5.89
N LEU A 186 9.17 -0.34 6.07
CA LEU A 186 10.31 0.18 6.82
C LEU A 186 10.20 -0.02 8.34
N LEU A 187 8.97 -0.22 8.85
CA LEU A 187 8.77 -0.47 10.28
C LEU A 187 9.28 -1.87 10.68
N PRO A 188 9.97 -2.01 11.82
CA PRO A 188 10.43 -3.30 12.33
C PRO A 188 9.27 -4.29 12.49
N LEU A 189 9.52 -5.59 12.28
CA LEU A 189 8.57 -6.64 12.59
C LEU A 189 8.32 -6.63 14.11
N GLY A 190 7.10 -6.27 14.53
CA GLY A 190 6.69 -6.13 15.92
C GLY A 190 5.67 -7.19 16.36
N SER A 191 5.34 -7.18 17.66
CA SER A 191 4.47 -8.13 18.37
C SER A 191 2.96 -7.97 18.11
N GLU A 192 2.57 -7.48 16.94
CA GLU A 192 1.17 -7.26 16.54
C GLU A 192 0.61 -8.52 15.84
N PRO A 193 -0.71 -8.65 15.60
CA PRO A 193 -1.22 -9.73 14.77
C PRO A 193 -0.49 -9.74 13.43
N ASN A 194 -0.27 -10.94 12.90
CA ASN A 194 0.44 -11.16 11.66
C ASN A 194 -0.26 -10.55 10.41
N TRP A 195 -1.43 -9.92 10.59
CA TRP A 195 -2.11 -9.15 9.56
C TRP A 195 -2.75 -7.87 10.12
N THR A 196 -2.77 -6.80 9.30
CA THR A 196 -3.36 -5.50 9.63
C THR A 196 -4.16 -4.96 8.45
N LEU A 197 -5.35 -4.41 8.73
CA LEU A 197 -6.23 -3.81 7.73
C LEU A 197 -6.21 -2.28 7.84
N TYR A 198 -5.82 -1.59 6.77
CA TYR A 198 -5.74 -0.14 6.71
C TYR A 198 -6.90 0.42 5.88
N ASN A 199 -7.76 1.20 6.52
CA ASN A 199 -8.82 1.96 5.85
C ASN A 199 -8.28 3.26 5.24
N ASN A 200 -9.14 3.99 4.53
CA ASN A 200 -8.76 5.24 3.87
C ASN A 200 -8.13 6.27 4.83
N LYS A 201 -8.68 6.43 6.04
CA LYS A 201 -8.17 7.39 7.03
C LYS A 201 -6.78 6.98 7.52
N ALA A 202 -6.59 5.70 7.85
CA ALA A 202 -5.31 5.16 8.28
C ALA A 202 -4.24 5.29 7.18
N LEU A 203 -4.60 5.07 5.91
CA LEU A 203 -3.71 5.28 4.75
C LEU A 203 -3.22 6.73 4.66
N HIS A 204 -4.13 7.69 4.79
CA HIS A 204 -3.78 9.12 4.77
C HIS A 204 -2.82 9.50 5.90
N LEU A 205 -3.04 8.97 7.10
CA LEU A 205 -2.19 9.23 8.25
C LEU A 205 -0.81 8.55 8.07
N ALA A 206 -0.79 7.25 7.75
CA ALA A 206 0.43 6.47 7.59
C ALA A 206 1.33 6.97 6.44
N SER A 207 0.77 7.65 5.44
CA SER A 207 1.55 8.27 4.37
C SER A 207 2.44 9.42 4.85
N GLY A 208 2.08 10.10 5.95
CA GLY A 208 2.72 11.34 6.40
C GLY A 208 2.44 12.56 5.49
N LEU A 209 1.70 12.41 4.39
CA LEU A 209 1.43 13.47 3.42
C LEU A 209 0.16 14.27 3.73
N SER A 210 -0.75 13.70 4.55
CA SER A 210 -2.03 14.33 4.86
C SER A 210 -1.89 15.51 5.84
N THR A 211 -2.76 16.52 5.68
CA THR A 211 -2.78 17.73 6.52
C THR A 211 -3.08 17.45 8.01
N GLY A 212 -3.61 16.27 8.34
CA GLY A 212 -3.91 15.87 9.73
C GLY A 212 -2.70 15.62 10.62
N CYS A 213 -1.49 15.43 10.05
CA CYS A 213 -0.24 15.27 10.82
C CYS A 213 0.60 16.56 10.91
N ARG A 214 0.19 17.66 10.25
CA ARG A 214 0.86 18.96 10.40
C ARG A 214 0.31 19.66 11.64
N LYS A 215 1.15 19.79 12.67
CA LYS A 215 0.94 20.75 13.77
C LYS A 215 1.02 22.18 13.26
#